data_AF-A0A9E3CQ35-F1
#
_entry.id   AF-A0A9E3CQ35-F1
#
_cell.length_a   1.000
_cell.length_b   1.000
_cell.length_c   1.000
_cell.angle_alpha   90.00
_cell.angle_beta   90.00
_cell.angle_gamma   90.00
#
_symmetry.space_group_name_H-M   'P 1'
#
loop_
_entity.id
_entity.type
_entity.pdbx_description
1 polymer ?
#
loop_
_entity_poly.entity_id
_entity_poly.type
_entity_poly.pdbx_seq_one_letter_code
_entity_poly.pdbx_strand_id
1 'polypeptide(L)' 'MRAAERSGLLKSKDTRISGRVSPVLVAQAKRRTGIAKDTDLIEFALASVALEDGFAETFRKLRGTVDPNVKLGY' A
#
# COMPACT_ATOMS: atom_id res chain seq x y z
N MET A 1 4.23 -1.71 4.97
CA MET A 1 4.87 -0.90 6.04
C MET A 1 6.34 -0.64 5.76
N ARG A 2 7.21 -1.66 5.64
CA ARG A 2 8.66 -1.49 5.40
C ARG A 2 9.06 -0.52 4.27
N ALA A 3 8.30 -0.46 3.18
CA ALA A 3 8.57 0.49 2.09
C ALA A 3 8.25 1.96 2.47
N ALA A 4 7.20 2.19 3.26
CA ALA A 4 6.80 3.52 3.77
C ALA A 4 7.74 4.03 4.85
N GLU A 5 8.23 3.11 5.68
CA GLU A 5 9.23 3.41 6.71
C GLU A 5 10.56 3.85 6.06
N ARG A 6 10.99 3.17 5.00
CA ARG A 6 12.22 3.52 4.25
C ARG A 6 12.10 4.83 3.48
N SER A 7 10.92 5.19 2.99
CA SER A 7 10.68 6.48 2.32
C SER A 7 10.47 7.65 3.29
N GLY A 8 10.45 7.39 4.61
CA GLY A 8 10.28 8.43 5.62
C GLY A 8 8.85 8.96 5.76
N LEU A 9 7.87 8.31 5.13
CA LEU A 9 6.46 8.71 5.13
C LEU A 9 5.74 8.46 6.46
N LEU A 10 6.37 7.74 7.40
CA LEU A 10 5.83 7.41 8.71
C LEU A 10 6.58 8.11 9.87
N LYS A 11 7.34 9.18 9.58
CA LYS A 11 8.21 9.84 10.58
C LYS A 11 7.48 10.61 11.67
N SER A 12 6.27 11.13 11.43
CA SER A 12 5.50 11.85 12.44
C SER A 12 4.00 11.60 12.33
N LYS A 13 3.29 11.63 13.46
CA LYS A 13 1.85 11.33 13.58
C LYS A 13 1.03 12.56 13.96
N ASP A 14 1.49 13.76 13.58
CA ASP A 14 0.96 15.03 14.08
C ASP A 14 -0.31 15.50 13.36
N THR A 15 -0.68 14.83 12.26
CA THR A 15 -1.83 15.21 11.43
C THR A 15 -3.02 14.29 11.69
N ARG A 16 -4.20 14.88 11.93
CA ARG A 16 -5.46 14.14 12.12
C ARG A 16 -6.25 14.08 10.83
N ILE A 17 -6.66 12.87 10.44
CA ILE A 17 -7.59 12.61 9.32
C ILE A 17 -8.89 12.05 9.89
N SER A 18 -10.04 12.59 9.48
CA SER A 18 -11.37 12.12 9.90
C SER A 18 -12.35 12.15 8.75
N GLY A 19 -13.22 11.13 8.64
CA GLY A 19 -14.25 11.04 7.62
C GLY A 19 -15.24 9.92 7.90
N ARG A 20 -16.42 9.95 7.25
CA ARG A 20 -17.40 8.86 7.30
C ARG A 20 -17.01 7.81 6.26
N VAL A 21 -17.02 6.55 6.67
CA VAL A 21 -16.70 5.40 5.82
C VAL A 21 -17.71 4.28 6.03
N SER A 22 -17.89 3.44 5.02
CA SER A 22 -18.77 2.26 5.13
C SER A 22 -18.17 1.24 6.11
N PRO A 23 -18.93 0.75 7.10
CA PRO A 23 -18.43 -0.23 8.07
C PRO A 23 -18.08 -1.57 7.41
N VAL A 24 -18.81 -1.96 6.36
CA VAL A 24 -18.54 -3.19 5.59
C VAL A 24 -17.20 -3.08 4.85
N LEU A 25 -16.89 -1.89 4.32
CA LEU A 25 -15.60 -1.63 3.68
C LEU A 25 -14.45 -1.75 4.68
N VAL A 26 -14.59 -1.15 5.86
CA VAL A 26 -13.58 -1.24 6.92
C VAL A 26 -13.37 -2.70 7.34
N ALA A 27 -14.44 -3.45 7.60
CA ALA A 27 -14.35 -4.84 7.99
C ALA A 27 -13.61 -5.69 6.94
N GLN A 28 -13.96 -5.53 5.66
CA GLN A 28 -13.31 -6.26 4.57
C GLN A 28 -11.83 -5.87 4.42
N ALA A 29 -11.51 -4.58 4.57
CA ALA A 29 -10.14 -4.10 4.48
C ALA A 29 -9.28 -4.69 5.61
N LYS A 30 -9.78 -4.70 6.86
CA LYS A 30 -9.12 -5.36 8.00
C LYS A 30 -8.89 -6.84 7.76
N ARG A 31 -9.88 -7.56 7.21
CA ARG A 31 -9.74 -8.98 6.87
C ARG A 31 -8.66 -9.23 5.81
N ARG A 32 -8.54 -8.36 4.81
CA ARG A 32 -7.56 -8.51 3.73
C ARG A 32 -6.14 -8.14 4.16
N THR A 33 -5.97 -7.12 5.00
CA THR A 33 -4.64 -6.63 5.41
C THR A 33 -4.16 -7.25 6.72
N GLY A 34 -5.05 -7.83 7.52
CA GLY A 34 -4.77 -8.30 8.88
C GLY A 34 -4.61 -7.16 9.90
N ILE A 35 -4.85 -5.91 9.52
CA ILE A 35 -4.65 -4.76 10.39
C ILE A 35 -5.88 -4.57 11.29
N ALA A 36 -5.67 -4.55 12.60
CA ALA A 36 -6.76 -4.43 13.58
C ALA A 36 -7.14 -2.97 13.89
N LYS A 37 -6.14 -2.08 14.00
CA LYS A 37 -6.34 -0.66 14.36
C LYS A 37 -6.73 0.17 13.14
N ASP A 38 -7.73 1.03 13.29
CA ASP A 38 -8.21 1.88 12.20
C ASP A 38 -7.17 2.90 11.74
N THR A 39 -6.34 3.42 12.65
CA THR A 39 -5.24 4.33 12.32
C THR A 39 -4.19 3.64 11.45
N ASP A 40 -3.75 2.45 11.83
CA ASP A 40 -2.82 1.64 11.03
C ASP A 40 -3.47 1.25 9.69
N LEU A 41 -4.79 1.02 9.72
CA LEU A 41 -5.76 1.00 8.62
C LEU A 41 -5.45 2.03 7.54
N ILE A 42 -5.61 3.27 7.97
CA ILE A 42 -5.53 4.48 7.17
C ILE A 42 -4.08 4.74 6.74
N GLU A 43 -3.11 4.60 7.64
CA GLU A 43 -1.68 4.77 7.32
C GLU A 43 -1.24 3.79 6.23
N PHE A 44 -1.68 2.52 6.31
CA PHE A 44 -1.39 1.53 5.27
C PHE A 44 -2.01 1.92 3.92
N ALA A 45 -3.26 2.37 3.90
CA ALA A 45 -3.94 2.79 2.68
C ALA A 45 -3.23 4.00 2.03
N LEU A 46 -2.91 5.02 2.83
CA LEU A 46 -2.20 6.22 2.38
C LEU A 46 -0.80 5.89 1.89
N ALA A 47 -0.07 5.05 2.63
CA ALA A 47 1.23 4.57 2.21
C ALA A 47 1.14 3.77 0.91
N SER A 48 0.12 2.93 0.73
CA SER A 48 -0.05 2.15 -0.51
C SER A 48 -0.27 3.05 -1.71
N VAL A 49 -1.06 4.12 -1.57
CA VAL A 49 -1.29 5.13 -2.62
C VAL A 49 -0.03 5.95 -2.87
N ALA A 50 0.67 6.38 -1.82
CA ALA A 50 1.87 7.21 -1.93
C ALA A 50 3.10 6.44 -2.45
N LEU A 51 3.16 5.13 -2.21
CA LEU A 51 4.22 4.22 -2.64
C LEU A 51 3.84 3.42 -3.88
N GLU A 52 2.73 3.74 -4.55
CA GLU A 52 2.44 3.11 -5.82
C GLU A 52 3.50 3.62 -6.83
N ASP A 53 4.67 2.96 -6.78
CA ASP A 53 5.98 3.38 -7.29
C ASP A 53 6.02 3.14 -8.81
N GLY A 54 5.04 3.70 -9.51
CA GLY A 54 4.80 3.44 -10.92
C GLY A 54 4.43 1.99 -11.21
N PHE A 55 3.90 1.21 -10.26
CA PHE A 55 3.48 -0.19 -10.52
C PHE A 55 2.49 -0.24 -11.70
N ALA A 56 1.45 0.60 -11.70
CA ALA A 56 0.50 0.65 -12.80
C ALA A 56 1.13 1.07 -14.14
N GLU A 57 2.16 1.93 -14.11
CA GLU A 57 2.87 2.37 -15.32
C GLU A 57 3.84 1.28 -15.83
N THR A 58 4.61 0.69 -14.93
CA THR A 58 5.56 -0.38 -15.20
C THR A 58 4.86 -1.65 -15.65
N PHE A 59 3.74 -2.02 -15.01
CA PHE A 59 2.89 -3.13 -15.41
C PHE A 59 2.32 -2.93 -16.83
N ARG A 60 1.86 -1.71 -17.15
CA ARG A 60 1.43 -1.35 -18.50
C ARG A 60 2.56 -1.41 -19.52
N LYS A 61 3.76 -0.92 -19.17
CA LYS A 61 4.95 -0.94 -20.03
C LYS A 61 5.43 -2.37 -20.30
N LEU A 62 5.45 -3.22 -19.28
CA LEU A 62 5.88 -4.61 -19.38
C LEU A 62 4.89 -5.47 -20.16
N ARG A 63 3.60 -5.09 -20.29
CA ARG A 63 2.55 -5.85 -21.01
C ARG A 63 2.52 -7.34 -20.63
N GLY A 64 2.77 -7.66 -19.36
CA GLY A 64 2.81 -9.05 -18.89
C GLY A 64 4.07 -9.83 -19.30
N THR A 65 5.09 -9.15 -19.84
CA THR A 65 6.42 -9.73 -20.07
C THR A 65 7.33 -9.43 -18.88
N VAL A 66 8.33 -10.28 -18.69
CA VAL A 66 9.40 -10.10 -17.71
C VAL A 66 10.72 -10.01 -18.49
N ASP A 67 11.69 -9.25 -17.99
CA ASP A 67 13.01 -9.20 -18.60
C ASP A 67 13.58 -10.63 -18.70
N PRO A 68 13.96 -11.10 -19.89
CA PRO A 68 14.44 -12.47 -20.10
C PRO A 68 15.73 -12.79 -19.33
N ASN A 69 16.45 -11.78 -18.83
CA ASN A 69 17.64 -11.96 -17.99
C ASN A 69 17.33 -12.05 -16.50
N VAL A 70 16.07 -11.82 -16.08
CA VAL A 70 15.65 -12.02 -14.69
C VAL A 70 15.62 -13.51 -14.42
N LYS A 71 16.48 -13.96 -13.50
CA LYS A 71 16.45 -15.32 -12.97
C LYS A 71 15.23 -15.49 -12.06
N LEU A 72 14.14 -15.99 -12.63
CA LEU A 72 13.04 -16.56 -11.88
C LEU A 72 13.50 -17.95 -11.41
N GLY A 73 13.49 -18.19 -10.10
CA GLY A 73 14.17 -19.34 -9.49
C GLY A 73 13.88 -20.70 -10.14
N TYR A 74 14.94 -21.52 -10.14
CA TYR A 74 15.19 -22.83 -10.79
C TYR A 74 15.69 -22.76 -12.23
#